data_AF-A0A4Q1F5R1-F1
#
_entry.id   AF-A0A4Q1F5R1-F1
#
_cell.length_a   1.000
_cell.length_b   1.000
_cell.length_c   1.000
_cell.angle_alpha   90.00
_cell.angle_beta   90.00
_cell.angle_gamma   90.00
#
_symmetry.space_group_name_H-M   'P 1'
#
loop_
_entity.id
_entity.type
_entity.pdbx_description
1 polymer ?
#
loop_
_entity_poly.entity_id
_entity_poly.type
_entity_poly.pdbx_seq_one_letter_code
_entity_poly.pdbx_strand_id
1 'polypeptide(L)' 'MNPNNLTKEYTNGEVTIVWQSGKCIHSTNCVKNNPDVFRPKEKPWIVAEASTSEKIIETVKKCPSGALTFYMNKKS' A
#
# COMPACT_ATOMS: atom_id res chain seq x y z
N MET A 1 9.32 -9.23 19.32
CA MET A 1 8.57 -8.58 18.24
C MET A 1 8.06 -9.67 17.30
N ASN A 2 6.74 -9.76 17.07
CA ASN A 2 6.18 -10.77 16.17
C ASN A 2 6.38 -10.28 14.71
N PRO A 3 7.20 -10.95 13.88
CA PRO A 3 7.44 -10.52 12.49
C PRO A 3 6.16 -10.52 11.65
N ASN A 4 5.12 -11.22 12.13
CA ASN A 4 3.79 -11.26 11.54
C ASN A 4 2.93 -10.03 11.88
N ASN A 5 3.47 -8.93 12.42
CA ASN A 5 2.67 -7.71 12.64
C ASN A 5 3.48 -6.43 12.43
N LEU A 6 4.13 -6.35 11.27
CA LEU A 6 4.88 -5.17 10.85
C LEU A 6 3.94 -4.17 10.18
N THR A 7 3.96 -2.92 10.63
CA THR A 7 3.29 -1.81 9.93
C THR A 7 4.34 -0.93 9.27
N LYS A 8 4.16 -0.61 7.99
CA LYS A 8 5.02 0.32 7.23
C LYS A 8 4.17 1.32 6.47
N GLU A 9 4.72 2.52 6.30
CA GLU A 9 4.06 3.62 5.62
C GLU A 9 4.86 4.04 4.39
N TYR A 10 4.16 4.35 3.31
CA TYR A 10 4.73 4.75 2.02
C TYR A 10 3.91 5.90 1.46
N THR A 11 4.55 7.04 1.20
CA THR A 11 3.86 8.26 0.79
C THR A 11 4.33 8.72 -0.59
N ASN A 12 3.43 9.31 -1.37
CA ASN A 12 3.76 10.07 -2.58
C ASN A 12 3.73 11.60 -2.34
N GLY A 13 3.64 12.02 -1.07
CA GLY A 13 3.47 13.41 -0.65
C GLY A 13 2.01 13.80 -0.42
N GLU A 14 1.06 13.29 -1.21
CA GLU A 14 -0.37 13.60 -1.05
C GLU A 14 -1.14 12.50 -0.30
N VAL A 15 -0.89 11.23 -0.61
CA VAL A 15 -1.48 10.08 0.06
C VAL A 15 -0.40 9.22 0.69
N THR A 16 -0.67 8.72 1.90
CA THR A 16 0.16 7.73 2.56
C THR A 16 -0.54 6.38 2.59
N ILE A 17 0.12 5.34 2.07
CA ILE A 17 -0.26 3.94 2.10
C ILE A 17 0.27 3.33 3.39
N VAL A 18 -0.60 2.74 4.19
CA VAL A 18 -0.24 1.97 5.38
C VAL A 18 -0.38 0.49 5.07
N TRP A 19 0.72 -0.25 5.16
CA TRP A 19 0.75 -1.70 4.97
C TRP A 19 0.98 -2.42 6.30
N GLN A 20 0.09 -3.35 6.63
CA GLN A 20 0.14 -4.20 7.81
C GLN A 20 0.40 -5.65 7.39
N SER A 21 1.64 -6.15 7.58
CA SER A 21 2.06 -7.48 7.11
C SER A 21 1.19 -8.59 7.69
N GLY A 22 0.78 -8.47 8.95
CA GLY A 22 -0.02 -9.47 9.66
C GLY A 22 -1.43 -9.69 9.17
N LYS A 23 -1.97 -8.73 8.43
CA LYS A 23 -3.30 -8.84 7.84
C LYS A 23 -3.24 -9.29 6.37
N CYS A 24 -2.05 -9.35 5.77
CA CYS A 24 -1.93 -9.64 4.35
C CYS A 24 -2.21 -11.12 4.07
N ILE A 25 -3.24 -11.41 3.26
CA ILE A 25 -3.60 -12.78 2.84
C ILE A 25 -3.07 -13.13 1.44
N HIS A 26 -2.18 -12.33 0.88
CA HIS A 26 -1.61 -12.51 -0.46
C HIS A 26 -2.65 -12.69 -1.60
N SER A 27 -3.76 -11.94 -1.56
CA SER A 27 -4.82 -12.00 -2.59
C SER A 27 -4.39 -11.55 -3.99
N THR A 28 -3.21 -10.95 -4.13
CA THR A 28 -2.66 -10.41 -5.39
C THR A 28 -3.44 -9.23 -5.99
N ASN A 29 -4.52 -8.76 -5.35
CA ASN A 29 -5.32 -7.63 -5.84
C ASN A 29 -4.49 -6.34 -5.95
N CYS A 30 -3.61 -6.06 -4.99
CA CYS A 30 -2.77 -4.86 -5.03
C CYS A 30 -1.84 -4.85 -6.25
N VAL A 31 -1.13 -5.95 -6.48
CA VAL A 31 -0.20 -6.11 -7.61
C VAL A 31 -0.93 -6.07 -8.96
N LYS A 32 -2.10 -6.70 -9.07
CA LYS A 32 -2.87 -6.71 -10.32
C LYS A 32 -3.46 -5.35 -10.70
N ASN A 33 -3.90 -4.56 -9.71
CA ASN A 33 -4.57 -3.28 -9.97
C ASN A 33 -3.57 -2.11 -10.08
N ASN A 34 -2.42 -2.18 -9.41
CA ASN A 34 -1.39 -1.14 -9.50
C ASN A 34 0.03 -1.72 -9.42
N PRO A 35 0.50 -2.42 -10.48
CA PRO A 35 1.81 -3.05 -10.50
C PRO A 35 2.96 -2.04 -10.44
N ASP A 36 2.72 -0.78 -10.82
CA ASP A 36 3.71 0.29 -10.74
C ASP A 36 4.07 0.61 -9.27
N VAL A 37 3.10 0.50 -8.37
CA VAL A 37 3.25 0.74 -6.92
C VAL A 37 3.61 -0.53 -6.16
N PHE A 38 2.91 -1.64 -6.41
CA PHE A 38 3.04 -2.87 -5.62
C PHE A 38 3.92 -3.90 -6.34
N ARG A 39 5.20 -3.92 -5.98
CA ARG A 39 6.27 -4.69 -6.63
C ARG A 39 6.86 -5.72 -5.67
N PRO A 40 6.25 -6.92 -5.51
CA PRO A 40 6.65 -7.90 -4.48
C PRO A 40 8.08 -8.44 -4.63
N LYS A 41 8.72 -8.23 -5.79
CA LYS A 41 10.11 -8.64 -6.07
C LYS A 41 11.14 -7.55 -5.78
N GLU A 42 10.70 -6.32 -5.48
CA GLU A 42 11.57 -5.16 -5.25
C GLU A 42 11.66 -4.81 -3.76
N LYS A 43 12.70 -4.05 -3.39
CA LYS A 43 12.87 -3.47 -2.05
C LYS A 43 13.23 -1.99 -2.21
N PRO A 44 12.32 -1.06 -1.85
CA PRO A 44 11.00 -1.27 -1.27
C PRO A 44 10.01 -1.92 -2.26
N TRP A 45 9.08 -2.73 -1.73
CA TRP A 45 8.06 -3.40 -2.55
C TRP A 45 6.80 -2.53 -2.77
N ILE A 46 6.68 -1.42 -2.05
CA ILE A 46 5.65 -0.39 -2.28
C ILE A 46 6.38 0.89 -2.69
N VAL A 47 6.10 1.38 -3.89
CA VAL A 47 6.66 2.61 -4.45
C VAL A 47 5.50 3.58 -4.72
N ALA A 48 5.05 4.29 -3.68
CA ALA A 48 3.87 5.15 -3.77
C ALA A 48 4.02 6.26 -4.83
N GLU A 49 5.24 6.74 -5.07
CA GLU A 49 5.55 7.78 -6.06
C GLU A 49 5.36 7.33 -7.52
N ALA A 50 5.22 6.03 -7.77
CA ALA A 50 5.07 5.49 -9.12
C ALA A 50 3.63 5.62 -9.68
N SER A 51 2.70 6.23 -8.96
CA SER A 51 1.30 6.33 -9.36
C SER A 51 0.57 7.53 -8.75
N THR A 52 -0.60 7.86 -9.30
CA THR A 52 -1.43 8.95 -8.79
C THR A 52 -2.14 8.54 -7.50
N SER A 53 -2.47 9.53 -6.69
CA SER A 53 -3.16 9.34 -5.41
C SER A 53 -4.51 8.63 -5.59
N GLU A 54 -5.26 8.96 -6.66
CA GLU A 54 -6.56 8.31 -6.94
C GLU A 54 -6.38 6.82 -7.22
N LYS A 55 -5.44 6.45 -8.10
CA LYS A 55 -5.22 5.04 -8.48
C LYS A 55 -4.71 4.22 -7.28
N ILE A 56 -3.90 4.84 -6.41
CA ILE A 56 -3.49 4.24 -5.14
C ILE A 56 -4.70 3.98 -4.26
N ILE A 57 -5.55 4.97 -4.03
CA ILE A 57 -6.74 4.87 -3.19
C ILE A 57 -7.68 3.76 -3.69
N GLU A 58 -7.97 3.74 -4.99
CA GLU A 58 -8.81 2.71 -5.61
C GLU A 58 -8.23 1.31 -5.42
N THR A 59 -6.91 1.17 -5.54
CA THR A 59 -6.23 -0.12 -5.35
C THR A 59 -6.25 -0.57 -3.90
N VAL A 60 -5.99 0.35 -2.96
CA VAL A 60 -6.01 0.08 -1.53
C VAL A 60 -7.42 -0.36 -1.08
N LYS A 61 -8.48 0.27 -1.58
CA LYS A 61 -9.88 -0.10 -1.31
C LYS A 61 -10.24 -1.53 -1.77
N LYS A 62 -9.51 -2.09 -2.74
CA LYS A 62 -9.71 -3.47 -3.23
C LYS A 62 -8.99 -4.53 -2.38
N CYS A 63 -8.32 -4.13 -1.29
CA CYS A 63 -7.68 -5.06 -0.36
C CYS A 63 -8.72 -5.75 0.53
N PRO A 64 -9.02 -7.05 0.34
CA PRO A 64 -10.12 -7.71 1.05
C PRO A 64 -9.83 -7.94 2.54
N SER A 65 -8.56 -7.99 2.94
CA SER A 65 -8.15 -8.26 4.31
C SER A 65 -7.90 -7.00 5.14
N GLY A 66 -7.99 -5.81 4.54
CA GLY A 66 -7.63 -4.56 5.21
C GLY A 66 -6.14 -4.43 5.54
N ALA A 67 -5.28 -5.22 4.90
CA ALA A 67 -3.82 -5.12 5.07
C ALA A 67 -3.23 -3.85 4.48
N LEU A 68 -3.94 -3.23 3.54
CA LEU A 68 -3.62 -1.94 2.99
C LEU A 68 -4.70 -0.95 3.42
N THR A 69 -4.28 0.17 3.97
CA THR A 69 -5.15 1.34 4.25
C THR A 69 -4.44 2.60 3.78
N PHE A 70 -5.13 3.74 3.79
CA PHE A 70 -4.53 5.01 3.38
C PHE A 70 -5.08 6.18 4.19
N TYR A 71 -4.34 7.27 4.19
CA TYR A 71 -4.84 8.58 4.62
C TYR A 71 -4.27 9.69 3.73
N MET A 72 -5.02 10.78 3.60
CA MET A 72 -4.58 11.98 2.88
C MET A 72 -3.69 12.82 3.79
N ASN A 73 -2.53 13.21 3.28
CA ASN A 73 -1.65 14.15 3.95
C ASN A 73 -2.28 15.55 3.81
N LYS A 74 -2.53 16.23 4.92
CA LYS A 74 -2.98 17.62 4.89
C LYS A 74 -1.83 18.48 4.38
N LYS A 75 -2.04 19.22 3.29
CA LYS A 75 -1.19 20.38 2.98
C LYS A 75 -1.57 21.48 3.97
N SER A 76 -0.64 21.83 4.85
CA SER A 76 -0.70 23.04 5.69
C SER A 76 -0.50 24.29 4.84
#